data_AF-A0A533S768-F1
#
_entry.id   AF-A0A533S768-F1
#
_cell.length_a   1.000
_cell.length_b   1.000
_cell.length_c   1.000
_cell.angle_alpha   90.00
_cell.angle_beta   90.00
_cell.angle_gamma   90.00
#
_symmetry.space_group_name_H-M   'P 1'
#
loop_
_entity.id
_entity.type
_entity.pdbx_description
1 polymer ?
#
loop_
_entity_poly.entity_id
_entity_poly.type
_entity_poly.pdbx_seq_one_letter_code
_entity_poly.pdbx_strand_id
1 'polypeptide(L)'
;MLVELHLIQNFVPANLNRDDTNNPKDCDFGGVRRARISSQCLKRAIRNEKSFAQTTAVDIGIRTRWMNRLIAEALEKAGKEQALAQSVADAFAIQYSKLDKGHTSVLIYLSRNEVESIQRELLANWDAIIADMKDNKNTAMDALAKDLF
;
A
#
# COMPACT_ATOMS: atom_id res chain seq x y z
N MET A 1 -28.59 5.50 7.51
CA MET A 1 -28.35 5.27 8.96
C MET A 1 -27.01 5.91 9.31
N LEU A 2 -26.95 6.73 10.36
CA LEU A 2 -25.72 7.33 10.86
C LEU A 2 -25.39 6.73 12.22
N VAL A 3 -24.12 6.40 12.46
CA VAL A 3 -23.63 5.87 13.75
C VAL A 3 -22.56 6.83 14.25
N GLU A 4 -22.79 7.41 15.42
CA GLU A 4 -21.89 8.37 16.07
C GLU A 4 -21.24 7.73 17.30
N LEU A 5 -19.93 7.92 17.45
CA LEU A 5 -19.14 7.38 18.55
C LEU A 5 -18.41 8.53 19.26
N HIS A 6 -18.67 8.71 20.56
CA HIS A 6 -18.03 9.71 21.39
C HIS A 6 -17.22 9.03 22.50
N LEU A 7 -15.99 9.47 22.71
CA LEU A 7 -15.08 8.90 23.71
C LEU A 7 -14.38 10.01 24.48
N ILE A 8 -14.36 9.89 25.80
CA ILE A 8 -13.47 10.66 26.69
C ILE A 8 -12.47 9.67 27.28
N GLN A 9 -11.19 9.85 26.97
CA GLN A 9 -10.12 8.96 27.40
C GLN A 9 -9.00 9.77 28.03
N ASN A 10 -8.66 9.43 29.27
CA ASN A 10 -7.49 9.96 29.96
C ASN A 10 -6.24 9.17 29.57
N PHE A 11 -5.11 9.85 29.52
CA PHE A 11 -3.81 9.25 29.28
C PHE A 11 -2.86 9.63 30.43
N VAL A 12 -1.97 8.72 30.79
CA VAL A 12 -0.82 9.04 31.66
C VAL A 12 0.11 10.03 30.95
N PRO A 13 1.05 10.69 31.66
CA PRO A 13 2.03 11.57 31.03
C PRO A 13 2.81 10.86 29.91
N ALA A 14 2.48 11.18 28.66
CA ALA A 14 3.03 10.54 27.48
C ALA A 14 2.95 11.48 26.26
N ASN A 15 3.93 11.36 25.35
CA ASN A 15 3.91 12.07 24.08
C ASN A 15 3.40 11.16 22.96
N LEU A 16 2.07 11.06 22.84
CA LEU A 16 1.36 10.12 21.96
C LEU A 16 1.47 10.44 20.47
N ASN A 17 1.58 11.73 20.12
CA ASN A 17 1.69 12.17 18.73
C ASN A 17 2.61 13.41 18.66
N ARG A 18 3.68 13.30 17.88
CA ARG A 18 4.67 14.37 17.69
C ARG A 18 4.57 15.04 16.33
N ASP A 19 5.07 16.27 16.23
CA ASP A 19 5.35 16.98 14.98
C ASP A 19 6.76 16.70 14.45
N ASP A 20 7.14 17.39 13.38
CA ASP A 20 8.45 17.30 12.72
C ASP A 20 9.61 17.85 13.55
N THR A 21 9.32 18.67 14.56
CA THR A 21 10.29 19.19 15.54
C THR A 21 10.36 18.36 16.82
N ASN A 22 9.68 17.20 16.85
CA ASN A 22 9.59 16.28 17.98
C ASN A 22 8.74 16.79 19.17
N ASN A 23 8.00 17.88 19.01
CA ASN A 23 7.09 18.42 20.02
C ASN A 23 5.73 17.70 19.97
N PRO A 24 4.99 17.61 21.10
CA PRO A 24 3.62 17.10 21.08
C PRO A 24 2.74 17.94 20.15
N LYS A 25 1.95 17.30 19.29
CA LYS A 25 0.98 18.02 18.45
C LYS A 25 -0.06 18.71 19.34
N ASP A 26 -0.42 19.93 18.97
CA ASP A 26 -1.42 20.72 19.67
C ASP A 26 -2.45 21.36 18.70
N CYS A 27 -3.37 22.11 19.28
CA CYS A 27 -4.30 23.03 18.60
C CYS A 27 -4.86 24.04 19.62
N ASP A 28 -5.34 25.18 19.14
CA ASP A 28 -6.13 26.11 19.94
C ASP A 28 -7.61 25.74 19.88
N PHE A 29 -8.25 25.64 21.04
CA PHE A 29 -9.68 25.38 21.15
C PHE A 29 -10.28 26.05 22.38
N GLY A 30 -11.23 26.96 22.15
CA GLY A 30 -11.84 27.76 23.21
C GLY A 30 -10.86 28.76 23.85
N GLY A 31 -9.95 29.36 23.06
CA GLY A 31 -8.98 30.36 23.53
C GLY A 31 -7.79 29.81 24.33
N VAL A 32 -7.68 28.47 24.44
CA VAL A 32 -6.56 27.82 25.13
C VAL A 32 -5.94 26.73 24.26
N ARG A 33 -4.63 26.55 24.40
CA ARG A 33 -3.86 25.50 23.74
C ARG A 33 -4.15 24.14 24.35
N ARG A 34 -4.39 23.13 23.53
CA ARG A 34 -4.64 21.74 23.96
C ARG A 34 -3.76 20.77 23.18
N ALA A 35 -3.27 19.73 23.84
CA ALA A 35 -2.64 18.61 23.16
C ALA A 35 -3.65 17.92 22.24
N ARG A 36 -3.19 17.43 21.09
CA ARG A 36 -4.03 16.82 20.06
C ARG A 36 -3.39 15.56 19.50
N ILE A 37 -4.19 14.52 19.35
CA ILE A 37 -3.83 13.33 18.56
C ILE A 37 -4.45 13.49 17.18
N SER A 38 -3.64 13.44 16.13
CA SER A 38 -4.14 13.60 14.78
C SER A 38 -5.02 12.42 14.35
N SER A 39 -6.05 12.68 13.54
CA SER A 39 -7.00 11.63 13.13
C SER A 39 -6.31 10.51 12.34
N GLN A 40 -5.27 10.82 11.57
CA GLN A 40 -4.45 9.84 10.88
C GLN A 40 -3.67 8.93 11.84
N CYS A 41 -3.22 9.44 13.00
CA CYS A 41 -2.54 8.66 14.02
C CYS A 41 -3.51 7.62 14.60
N LEU A 42 -4.70 8.06 15.01
CA LEU A 42 -5.75 7.18 15.52
C LEU A 42 -6.21 6.16 14.48
N LYS A 43 -6.52 6.58 13.25
CA LYS A 43 -6.94 5.67 12.18
C LYS A 43 -5.88 4.62 11.85
N ARG A 44 -4.59 4.99 11.86
CA ARG A 44 -3.50 4.03 11.66
C ARG A 44 -3.38 3.06 12.84
N ALA A 45 -3.54 3.54 14.07
CA ALA A 45 -3.51 2.69 15.26
C ALA A 45 -4.65 1.68 15.23
N ILE A 46 -5.88 2.13 14.98
CA ILE A 46 -7.07 1.28 14.86
C ILE A 46 -6.86 0.21 13.79
N ARG A 47 -6.42 0.61 12.59
CA ARG A 47 -6.28 -0.32 11.47
C ARG A 47 -5.22 -1.40 11.70
N ASN A 48 -4.13 -1.09 12.39
CA ASN A 48 -3.03 -2.04 12.63
C ASN A 48 -3.25 -2.86 13.91
N GLU A 49 -4.29 -2.58 14.68
CA GLU A 49 -4.64 -3.33 15.86
C GLU A 49 -5.25 -4.68 15.43
N LYS A 50 -4.90 -5.76 16.14
CA LYS A 50 -5.23 -7.14 15.74
C LYS A 50 -6.74 -7.41 15.76
N SER A 51 -7.44 -6.88 16.76
CA SER A 51 -8.89 -7.03 16.89
C SER A 51 -9.64 -6.40 15.72
N PHE A 52 -9.10 -5.37 15.05
CA PHE A 52 -9.73 -4.82 13.84
C PHE A 52 -9.86 -5.87 12.73
N ALA A 53 -8.77 -6.54 12.36
CA ALA A 53 -8.79 -7.60 11.35
C ALA A 53 -9.61 -8.81 11.81
N GLN A 54 -9.51 -9.20 13.08
CA GLN A 54 -10.27 -10.32 13.64
C GLN A 54 -11.79 -10.07 13.64
N THR A 55 -12.21 -8.84 13.95
CA THR A 55 -13.64 -8.47 14.04
C THR A 55 -14.24 -8.28 12.65
N THR A 56 -13.49 -7.68 11.74
CA THR A 56 -13.99 -7.43 10.38
C THR A 56 -13.87 -8.66 9.47
N ALA A 57 -12.97 -9.59 9.79
CA ALA A 57 -12.58 -10.70 8.91
C ALA A 57 -12.14 -10.23 7.50
N VAL A 58 -11.64 -8.99 7.41
CA VAL A 58 -11.17 -8.38 6.16
C VAL A 58 -9.66 -8.18 6.24
N ASP A 59 -8.97 -8.55 5.17
CA ASP A 59 -7.54 -8.30 5.04
C ASP A 59 -7.24 -6.80 5.03
N ILE A 60 -6.26 -6.42 5.84
CA ILE A 60 -5.80 -5.03 5.89
C ILE A 60 -5.02 -4.75 4.61
N GLY A 61 -5.52 -3.83 3.78
CA GLY A 61 -4.77 -3.39 2.62
C GLY A 61 -3.43 -2.74 2.99
N ILE A 62 -2.52 -2.66 2.05
CA ILE A 62 -1.13 -2.28 2.18
C ILE A 62 -0.97 -0.91 1.52
N ARG A 63 -0.61 0.10 2.31
CA ARG A 63 -0.34 1.46 1.81
C ARG A 63 1.15 1.56 1.48
N THR A 64 1.51 1.58 0.21
CA THR A 64 2.92 1.53 -0.23
C THR A 64 3.18 2.37 -1.47
N ARG A 65 4.44 2.70 -1.74
CA ARG A 65 4.91 3.11 -3.09
C ARG A 65 5.60 1.94 -3.80
N TRP A 66 5.97 0.90 -3.06
CA TRP A 66 6.75 -0.23 -3.53
C TRP A 66 5.83 -1.36 -4.05
N MET A 67 4.96 -1.01 -4.99
CA MET A 67 4.10 -1.98 -5.68
C MET A 67 4.92 -3.09 -6.34
N ASN A 68 5.93 -2.65 -7.10
CA ASN A 68 6.90 -3.48 -7.79
C ASN A 68 7.57 -4.48 -6.84
N ARG A 69 8.00 -4.05 -5.65
CA ARG A 69 8.60 -4.97 -4.66
C ARG A 69 7.61 -6.05 -4.22
N LEU A 70 6.36 -5.68 -3.92
CA LEU A 70 5.35 -6.67 -3.50
C LEU A 70 5.09 -7.72 -4.58
N ILE A 71 5.01 -7.28 -5.84
CA ILE A 71 4.79 -8.17 -6.99
C ILE A 71 6.04 -9.03 -7.24
N ALA A 72 7.24 -8.44 -7.24
CA ALA A 72 8.50 -9.16 -7.44
C ALA A 72 8.69 -10.24 -6.36
N GLU A 73 8.49 -9.92 -5.09
CA GLU A 73 8.54 -10.88 -3.98
C GLU A 73 7.52 -12.02 -4.15
N ALA A 74 6.32 -11.73 -4.68
CA ALA A 74 5.33 -12.75 -4.96
C ALA A 74 5.77 -13.66 -6.13
N LEU A 75 6.31 -13.11 -7.20
CA LEU A 75 6.82 -13.86 -8.35
C LEU A 75 8.05 -14.72 -7.98
N GLU A 76 8.96 -14.20 -7.16
CA GLU A 76 10.11 -14.95 -6.62
C GLU A 76 9.64 -16.15 -5.79
N LYS A 77 8.64 -15.97 -4.93
CA LYS A 77 8.03 -17.08 -4.16
C LYS A 77 7.35 -18.13 -5.05
N ALA A 78 6.94 -17.75 -6.26
CA ALA A 78 6.43 -18.67 -7.28
C ALA A 78 7.54 -19.32 -8.13
N GLY A 79 8.81 -19.13 -7.78
CA GLY A 79 9.96 -19.78 -8.40
C GLY A 79 10.54 -19.06 -9.61
N LYS A 80 10.17 -17.78 -9.85
CA LYS A 80 10.79 -16.97 -10.90
C LYS A 80 12.12 -16.39 -10.43
N GLU A 81 13.06 -16.22 -11.37
CA GLU A 81 14.35 -15.60 -11.10
C GLU A 81 14.18 -14.14 -10.66
N GLN A 82 14.87 -13.74 -9.60
CA GLN A 82 14.78 -12.42 -8.97
C GLN A 82 14.93 -11.24 -9.96
N ALA A 83 15.94 -11.27 -10.83
CA ALA A 83 16.18 -10.18 -11.78
C ALA A 83 15.03 -10.03 -12.79
N LEU A 84 14.47 -11.15 -13.27
CA LEU A 84 13.33 -11.16 -14.17
C LEU A 84 12.05 -10.77 -13.46
N ALA A 85 11.82 -11.29 -12.25
CA ALA A 85 10.67 -10.94 -11.41
C ALA A 85 10.60 -9.43 -11.13
N GLN A 86 11.74 -8.82 -10.76
CA GLN A 86 11.82 -7.38 -10.55
C GLN A 86 11.53 -6.60 -11.84
N SER A 87 12.09 -7.02 -12.98
CA SER A 87 11.90 -6.34 -14.26
C SER A 87 10.44 -6.39 -14.73
N VAL A 88 9.78 -7.54 -14.59
CA VAL A 88 8.35 -7.73 -14.89
C VAL A 88 7.49 -6.89 -13.94
N ALA A 89 7.83 -6.87 -12.65
CA ALA A 89 7.10 -6.10 -11.66
C ALA A 89 7.22 -4.59 -11.87
N ASP A 90 8.38 -4.10 -12.31
CA ASP A 90 8.59 -2.70 -12.68
C ASP A 90 7.78 -2.33 -13.93
N ALA A 91 7.81 -3.19 -14.95
CA ALA A 91 7.00 -3.01 -16.16
C ALA A 91 5.50 -2.96 -15.84
N PHE A 92 5.02 -3.82 -14.93
CA PHE A 92 3.64 -3.77 -14.46
C PHE A 92 3.34 -2.50 -13.67
N ALA A 93 4.20 -2.11 -12.72
CA ALA A 93 3.97 -0.94 -11.87
C ALA A 93 3.89 0.37 -12.68
N ILE A 94 4.62 0.47 -13.80
CA ILE A 94 4.57 1.62 -14.72
C ILE A 94 3.17 1.80 -15.34
N GLN A 95 2.42 0.71 -15.55
CA GLN A 95 1.04 0.77 -16.05
C GLN A 95 0.11 1.50 -15.09
N TYR A 96 0.41 1.45 -13.80
CA TYR A 96 -0.36 2.14 -12.76
C TYR A 96 0.09 3.60 -12.57
N SER A 97 1.41 3.81 -12.48
CA SER A 97 2.02 5.13 -12.32
C SER A 97 3.47 5.07 -12.74
N LYS A 98 3.98 6.17 -13.31
CA LYS A 98 5.42 6.38 -13.48
C LYS A 98 6.19 6.04 -12.20
N LEU A 99 7.37 5.47 -12.37
CA LEU A 99 8.30 5.24 -11.26
C LEU A 99 9.10 6.51 -10.98
N ASP A 100 9.38 6.73 -9.70
CA ASP A 100 10.24 7.79 -9.16
C ASP A 100 11.14 7.10 -8.13
N LYS A 101 12.46 7.25 -8.22
CA LYS A 101 13.43 6.61 -7.29
C LYS A 101 13.21 5.10 -7.07
N GLY A 102 12.78 4.37 -8.11
CA GLY A 102 12.59 2.91 -8.08
C GLY A 102 11.28 2.42 -7.46
N HIS A 103 10.31 3.30 -7.21
CA HIS A 103 8.98 2.95 -6.71
C HIS A 103 7.91 3.83 -7.37
N THR A 104 6.61 3.52 -7.24
CA THR A 104 5.55 4.35 -7.84
C THR A 104 5.63 5.80 -7.37
N SER A 105 5.41 6.75 -8.29
CA SER A 105 5.44 8.18 -7.96
C SER A 105 4.33 8.59 -7.00
N VAL A 106 3.21 7.88 -7.05
CA VAL A 106 2.07 8.03 -6.15
C VAL A 106 2.02 6.93 -5.11
N LEU A 107 1.36 7.22 -3.99
CA LEU A 107 1.10 6.24 -2.97
C LEU A 107 -0.15 5.45 -3.32
N ILE A 108 -0.06 4.13 -3.24
CA ILE A 108 -1.13 3.23 -3.61
C ILE A 108 -1.61 2.43 -2.41
N TYR A 109 -2.77 1.82 -2.56
CA TYR A 109 -3.37 0.95 -1.57
C TYR A 109 -3.75 -0.36 -2.23
N LEU A 110 -3.22 -1.47 -1.73
CA LEU A 110 -3.42 -2.80 -2.31
C LEU A 110 -3.79 -3.81 -1.23
N SER A 111 -4.86 -4.54 -1.41
CA SER A 111 -5.14 -5.77 -0.68
C SER A 111 -4.15 -6.87 -1.05
N ARG A 112 -4.04 -7.88 -0.18
CA ARG A 112 -3.25 -9.07 -0.47
C ARG A 112 -3.80 -9.83 -1.68
N ASN A 113 -5.12 -9.92 -1.79
CA ASN A 113 -5.81 -10.57 -2.91
C ASN A 113 -5.52 -9.90 -4.26
N GLU A 114 -5.38 -8.57 -4.30
CA GLU A 114 -4.98 -7.87 -5.53
C GLU A 114 -3.55 -8.25 -5.94
N VAL A 115 -2.61 -8.30 -4.98
CA VAL A 115 -1.23 -8.73 -5.28
C VAL A 115 -1.20 -10.18 -5.78
N GLU A 116 -1.98 -11.07 -5.18
CA GLU A 116 -2.08 -12.48 -5.62
C GLU A 116 -2.75 -12.62 -6.99
N SER A 117 -3.75 -11.79 -7.29
CA SER A 117 -4.41 -11.78 -8.60
C SER A 117 -3.45 -11.27 -9.68
N ILE A 118 -2.74 -10.18 -9.41
CA ILE A 118 -1.69 -9.66 -10.30
C ILE A 118 -0.62 -10.73 -10.54
N GLN A 119 -0.13 -11.38 -9.48
CA GLN A 119 0.85 -12.45 -9.59
C GLN A 119 0.34 -13.59 -10.50
N ARG A 120 -0.91 -14.03 -10.31
CA ARG A 120 -1.51 -15.11 -11.09
C ARG A 120 -1.58 -14.77 -12.58
N GLU A 121 -2.06 -13.57 -12.91
CA GLU A 121 -2.18 -13.13 -14.31
C GLU A 121 -0.81 -12.96 -14.98
N LEU A 122 0.16 -12.40 -14.25
CA LEU A 122 1.54 -12.28 -14.74
C LEU A 122 2.18 -13.65 -14.98
N LEU A 123 1.91 -14.64 -14.12
CA LEU A 123 2.40 -15.99 -14.30
C LEU A 123 1.74 -16.71 -15.48
N ALA A 124 0.43 -16.51 -15.69
CA ALA A 124 -0.31 -17.08 -16.81
C ALA A 124 0.21 -16.56 -18.17
N ASN A 125 0.70 -15.32 -18.22
CA ASN A 125 1.19 -14.67 -19.43
C ASN A 125 2.72 -14.52 -19.45
N TRP A 126 3.44 -15.26 -18.61
CA TRP A 126 4.86 -15.04 -18.33
C TRP A 126 5.74 -15.06 -19.58
N ASP A 127 5.61 -16.10 -20.40
CA ASP A 127 6.48 -16.28 -21.57
C ASP A 127 6.23 -15.21 -22.65
N ALA A 128 4.96 -14.81 -22.82
CA ALA A 128 4.58 -13.74 -23.74
C ALA A 128 5.15 -12.39 -23.28
N ILE A 129 5.05 -12.08 -21.98
CA ILE A 129 5.61 -10.86 -21.39
C ILE A 129 7.13 -10.80 -21.58
N ILE A 130 7.84 -11.90 -21.30
CA ILE A 130 9.30 -11.95 -21.45
C ILE A 130 9.72 -11.81 -22.92
N ALA A 131 8.97 -12.41 -23.85
CA ALA A 131 9.23 -12.25 -25.28
C ALA A 131 9.04 -10.80 -25.73
N ASP A 132 7.94 -10.16 -25.34
CA ASP A 132 7.66 -8.75 -25.63
C ASP A 132 8.75 -7.83 -25.07
N MET A 133 9.17 -8.05 -23.82
CA MET A 133 10.23 -7.25 -23.19
C MET A 133 11.56 -7.35 -23.92
N LYS A 134 11.91 -8.53 -24.47
CA LYS A 134 13.12 -8.70 -25.30
C LYS A 134 13.04 -7.92 -26.61
N ASP A 135 11.85 -7.77 -27.16
CA ASP A 135 11.57 -6.96 -28.35
C ASP A 135 11.40 -5.45 -28.04
N ASN A 136 11.62 -5.02 -26.80
CA ASN A 136 11.29 -3.67 -26.30
C ASN A 136 9.82 -3.27 -26.54
N LYS A 137 8.91 -4.25 -26.48
CA LYS A 137 7.45 -4.07 -26.55
C LYS A 137 6.84 -4.36 -25.18
N ASN A 138 5.62 -3.85 -24.96
CA ASN A 138 4.84 -4.08 -23.74
C ASN A 138 3.41 -4.55 -24.04
N THR A 139 3.15 -5.09 -25.22
CA THR A 139 1.78 -5.33 -25.72
C THR A 139 1.00 -6.31 -24.83
N ALA A 140 1.62 -7.41 -24.41
CA ALA A 140 1.02 -8.36 -23.48
C ALA A 140 0.78 -7.74 -22.09
N MET A 141 1.69 -6.89 -21.62
CA MET A 141 1.56 -6.19 -20.34
C MET A 141 0.44 -5.15 -20.36
N ASP A 142 0.35 -4.37 -21.45
CA ASP A 142 -0.67 -3.34 -21.64
C ASP A 142 -2.08 -3.95 -21.73
N ALA A 143 -2.22 -5.11 -22.38
CA ALA A 143 -3.47 -5.85 -22.44
C ALA A 143 -3.88 -6.36 -21.05
N LEU A 144 -2.95 -6.98 -20.34
CA LEU A 144 -3.17 -7.51 -18.99
C LEU A 144 -3.55 -6.40 -18.00
N ALA A 145 -2.88 -5.26 -18.06
CA ALA A 145 -3.21 -4.12 -17.21
C ALA A 145 -4.63 -3.59 -17.46
N LYS A 146 -5.09 -3.56 -18.71
CA LYS A 146 -6.47 -3.14 -19.04
C LYS A 146 -7.55 -4.08 -18.53
N ASP A 147 -7.24 -5.37 -18.38
CA ASP A 147 -8.22 -6.33 -17.87
C ASP A 147 -8.31 -6.29 -16.33
N LEU A 148 -7.26 -5.81 -15.67
CA LEU A 148 -7.20 -5.63 -14.22
C LEU A 148 -7.74 -4.28 -13.72
N PHE A 149 -7.91 -3.29 -14.61
CA PHE A 149 -8.35 -1.91 -14.29
C PHE A 149 -9.57 -1.49 -15.12
#